data_AF-A0A291P9S9-F1
#
_entry.id   AF-A0A291P9S9-F1
#
_cell.length_a   1.000
_cell.length_b   1.000
_cell.length_c   1.000
_cell.angle_alpha   90.00
_cell.angle_beta   90.00
_cell.angle_gamma   90.00
#
_symmetry.space_group_name_H-M   'P 1'
#
loop_
_entity.id
_entity.type
_entity.pdbx_description
1 polymer ?
#
loop_
_entity_poly.entity_id
_entity_poly.type
_entity_poly.pdbx_seq_one_letter_code
_entity_poly.pdbx_strand_id
1 'polypeptide(L)'
;MLKRLFRKTPVRCWIIKQIDERLLHLCGQGRLETDLKAREAARLLEGGEYRGGVRIGDTGIVLNSRLFAALVPLDGLHLDGADIAHWRGRAWGISQVPQHCWAWEGRLVAKPNPAGHPPLVSSEDVSAIRGRVDENRQAPGRVEFRAGDALEDPHYDLSFERARRKSSEDA
;
A
#
# COMPACT_ATOMS: atom_id res chain seq x y z
N MET A 1 -5.64 18.19 33.49
CA MET A 1 -4.77 18.28 32.29
C MET A 1 -3.41 17.54 32.40
N LEU A 2 -3.19 16.66 33.39
CA LEU A 2 -1.88 16.02 33.62
C LEU A 2 -1.54 14.80 32.72
N LYS A 3 -2.48 14.25 31.93
CA LYS A 3 -2.24 13.02 31.15
C LYS A 3 -1.30 13.20 29.94
N ARG A 4 -0.97 14.44 29.55
CA ARG A 4 -0.11 14.72 28.39
C ARG A 4 1.39 14.67 28.69
N LEU A 5 1.81 14.69 29.96
CA LEU A 5 3.23 14.72 30.34
C LEU A 5 3.88 13.32 30.47
N PHE A 6 3.08 12.25 30.56
CA PHE A 6 3.57 10.86 30.59
C PHE A 6 3.50 10.18 29.22
N ARG A 7 3.73 10.95 28.14
CA ARG A 7 3.72 10.37 26.79
C ARG A 7 4.96 9.47 26.67
N LYS A 8 4.74 8.15 26.75
CA LYS A 8 5.77 7.12 26.56
C LYS A 8 6.58 7.44 25.30
N THR A 9 7.91 7.37 25.38
CA THR A 9 8.79 7.54 24.22
C THR A 9 8.38 6.54 23.13
N PRO A 10 8.03 7.01 21.93
CA PRO A 10 7.58 6.12 20.86
C PRO A 10 8.74 5.25 20.39
N VAL A 11 8.50 3.95 20.23
CA VAL A 11 9.46 3.04 19.58
C VAL A 11 9.33 3.24 18.07
N ARG A 12 10.43 3.66 17.44
CA ARG A 12 10.49 3.98 16.00
C ARG A 12 11.13 2.85 15.21
N CYS A 13 10.75 2.72 13.95
CA CYS A 13 11.25 1.69 13.05
C CYS A 13 11.26 2.15 11.59
N TRP A 14 12.06 1.47 10.77
CA TRP A 14 11.88 1.40 9.33
C TRP A 14 10.81 0.36 8.99
N ILE A 15 10.00 0.67 7.97
CA ILE A 15 8.88 -0.17 7.54
C ILE A 15 9.15 -0.66 6.12
N ILE A 16 9.35 -1.97 5.99
CA ILE A 16 9.61 -2.64 4.71
C ILE A 16 8.35 -3.40 4.32
N LYS A 17 7.72 -2.97 3.22
CA LYS A 17 6.49 -3.57 2.71
C LYS A 17 6.72 -4.97 2.13
N GLN A 18 7.78 -5.11 1.35
CA GLN A 18 8.15 -6.33 0.62
C GLN A 18 9.68 -6.39 0.47
N ILE A 19 10.23 -7.60 0.45
CA ILE A 19 11.65 -7.87 0.24
C ILE A 19 11.75 -8.77 -1.00
N ASP A 20 12.38 -8.25 -2.04
CA ASP A 20 12.75 -9.00 -3.25
C ASP A 20 14.23 -9.41 -3.17
N GLU A 21 14.76 -10.13 -4.16
CA GLU A 21 16.12 -10.73 -4.09
C GLU A 21 17.23 -9.72 -3.75
N ARG A 22 17.12 -8.49 -4.26
CA ARG A 22 18.11 -7.41 -4.10
C ARG A 22 17.49 -6.04 -3.79
N LEU A 23 16.19 -5.99 -3.51
CA LEU A 23 15.43 -4.74 -3.46
C LEU A 23 14.51 -4.72 -2.25
N LEU A 24 14.48 -3.60 -1.53
CA LEU A 24 13.53 -3.32 -0.46
C LEU A 24 12.45 -2.37 -0.97
N HIS A 25 11.19 -2.77 -0.79
CA HIS A 25 10.05 -1.89 -0.97
C HIS A 25 9.82 -1.12 0.33
N LEU A 26 10.33 0.11 0.41
CA LEU A 26 10.40 0.89 1.64
C LEU A 26 9.22 1.86 1.77
N CYS A 27 8.44 1.75 2.86
CA CYS A 27 7.39 2.72 3.19
C CYS A 27 7.95 3.98 3.88
N GLY A 28 9.17 3.88 4.42
CA GLY A 28 9.83 4.93 5.20
C GLY A 28 9.90 4.58 6.69
N GLN A 29 9.93 5.60 7.53
CA GLN A 29 9.97 5.45 8.99
C GLN A 29 8.57 5.52 9.59
N GLY A 30 8.40 4.91 10.76
CA GLY A 30 7.19 5.00 11.54
C GLY A 30 7.41 4.74 13.02
N ARG A 31 6.31 4.59 13.75
CA ARG A 31 6.31 4.24 15.18
C ARG A 31 5.29 3.16 15.49
N LEU A 32 5.60 2.34 16.48
CA LEU A 32 4.68 1.31 16.96
C LEU A 32 3.52 1.96 17.71
N GLU A 33 2.30 1.56 17.39
CA GLU A 33 1.08 1.95 18.10
C GLU A 33 0.71 0.81 19.05
N THR A 34 1.09 0.96 20.31
CA THR A 34 0.99 -0.11 21.31
C THR A 34 0.91 0.41 22.73
N ASP A 35 0.20 -0.33 23.58
CA ASP A 35 0.12 -0.07 25.03
C ASP A 35 1.27 -0.71 25.83
N LEU A 36 2.13 -1.49 25.17
CA LEU A 36 3.30 -2.10 25.80
C LEU A 36 4.24 -1.05 26.41
N LYS A 37 5.12 -1.50 27.31
CA LYS A 37 6.22 -0.65 27.80
C LYS A 37 7.25 -0.49 26.68
N ALA A 38 7.89 0.67 26.58
CA ALA A 38 8.83 0.97 25.50
C ALA A 38 9.95 -0.09 25.36
N ARG A 39 10.53 -0.55 26.48
CA ARG A 39 11.55 -1.60 26.50
C ARG A 39 11.04 -2.94 25.96
N GLU A 40 9.80 -3.29 26.26
CA GLU A 40 9.19 -4.54 25.79
C GLU A 40 8.88 -4.46 24.29
N ALA A 41 8.31 -3.34 23.84
CA ALA A 41 8.05 -3.09 22.42
C ALA A 41 9.35 -3.04 21.60
N ALA A 42 10.43 -2.43 22.12
CA ALA A 42 11.74 -2.43 21.49
C ALA A 42 12.32 -3.84 21.35
N ARG A 43 12.26 -4.66 22.41
CA ARG A 43 12.69 -6.06 22.36
C ARG A 43 11.92 -6.88 21.31
N LEU A 44 10.60 -6.72 21.25
CA LEU A 44 9.78 -7.40 20.22
C LEU A 44 10.10 -6.91 18.81
N LEU A 45 10.42 -5.62 18.64
CA LEU A 45 10.84 -5.08 17.36
C LEU A 45 12.20 -5.63 16.93
N GLU A 46 13.19 -5.64 17.82
CA GLU A 46 14.52 -6.21 17.59
C GLU A 46 14.44 -7.69 17.19
N GLY A 47 13.56 -8.46 17.84
CA GLY A 47 13.31 -9.86 17.51
C GLY A 47 12.50 -10.10 16.23
N GLY A 48 11.90 -9.07 15.62
CA GLY A 48 10.95 -9.23 14.50
C GLY A 48 9.61 -9.83 14.90
N GLU A 49 9.30 -9.84 16.20
CA GLU A 49 8.14 -10.50 16.80
C GLU A 49 6.98 -9.54 17.06
N TYR A 50 7.18 -8.24 16.88
CA TYR A 50 6.12 -7.27 17.10
C TYR A 50 4.88 -7.57 16.23
N ARG A 51 3.72 -7.63 16.88
CA ARG A 51 2.39 -7.77 16.26
C ARG A 51 1.50 -6.64 16.79
N GLY A 52 1.02 -5.77 15.90
CA GLY A 52 0.21 -4.62 16.31
C GLY A 52 0.12 -3.54 15.25
N GLY A 53 -0.36 -2.36 15.65
CA GLY A 53 -0.46 -1.21 14.75
C GLY A 53 0.88 -0.52 14.54
N VAL A 54 1.11 -0.02 13.34
CA VAL A 54 2.28 0.81 13.02
C VAL A 54 1.79 2.08 12.36
N ARG A 55 2.13 3.22 12.96
CA ARG A 55 1.87 4.54 12.37
C ARG A 55 3.01 4.90 11.43
N ILE A 56 2.71 5.22 10.17
CA ILE A 56 3.71 5.50 9.14
C ILE A 56 3.87 7.01 8.95
N GLY A 57 5.12 7.49 9.03
CA GLY A 57 5.44 8.91 9.01
C GLY A 57 4.60 9.73 9.99
N ASP A 58 4.25 10.95 9.57
CA ASP A 58 3.36 11.86 10.30
C ASP A 58 1.95 11.94 9.69
N THR A 59 1.58 10.95 8.86
CA THR A 59 0.31 10.94 8.11
C THR A 59 -0.94 10.67 8.98
N GLY A 60 -0.74 10.20 10.21
CA GLY A 60 -1.82 9.71 11.08
C GLY A 60 -2.32 8.31 10.73
N ILE A 61 -1.90 7.73 9.60
CA ILE A 61 -2.30 6.40 9.14
C ILE A 61 -1.65 5.33 10.02
N VAL A 62 -2.48 4.41 10.52
CA VAL A 62 -2.04 3.25 11.30
C VAL A 62 -2.44 1.98 10.55
N LEU A 63 -1.48 1.11 10.31
CA LEU A 63 -1.68 -0.16 9.60
C LEU A 63 -1.21 -1.33 10.45
N ASN A 64 -1.82 -2.50 10.27
CA ASN A 64 -1.44 -3.69 11.00
C ASN A 64 -0.08 -4.20 10.53
N SER A 65 0.80 -4.59 11.45
CA SER A 65 2.16 -5.05 11.14
C SER A 65 2.20 -6.28 10.23
N ARG A 66 1.13 -7.07 10.15
CA ARG A 66 0.99 -8.19 9.20
C ARG A 66 1.12 -7.78 7.74
N LEU A 67 0.89 -6.50 7.42
CA LEU A 67 0.97 -5.97 6.06
C LEU A 67 2.41 -5.72 5.60
N PHE A 68 3.39 -5.80 6.50
CA PHE A 68 4.80 -5.51 6.22
C PHE A 68 5.65 -6.77 6.32
N ALA A 69 6.58 -6.93 5.39
CA ALA A 69 7.56 -8.00 5.41
C ALA A 69 8.52 -7.88 6.61
N ALA A 70 8.87 -6.65 7.00
CA ALA A 70 9.70 -6.41 8.16
C ALA A 70 9.46 -5.02 8.78
N LEU A 71 9.61 -4.97 10.10
CA LEU A 71 9.77 -3.75 10.88
C LEU A 71 11.17 -3.80 11.49
N VAL A 72 12.00 -2.82 11.18
CA VAL A 72 13.41 -2.83 11.59
C VAL A 72 13.65 -1.69 12.56
N PRO A 73 14.33 -1.91 13.71
CA PRO A 73 14.83 -0.82 14.54
C PRO A 73 15.55 0.26 13.71
N LEU A 74 15.45 1.54 14.11
CA LEU A 74 16.02 2.63 13.31
C LEU A 74 17.53 2.51 13.09
N ASP A 75 18.24 1.98 14.08
CA ASP A 75 19.66 1.68 14.07
C ASP A 75 20.01 0.37 13.33
N GLY A 76 19.02 -0.48 13.09
CA GLY A 76 19.19 -1.74 12.37
C GLY A 76 19.29 -1.60 10.85
N LEU A 77 18.88 -0.46 10.28
CA LEU A 77 18.94 -0.18 8.84
C LEU A 77 19.40 1.26 8.61
N HIS A 78 20.37 1.42 7.71
CA HIS A 78 20.93 2.72 7.33
C HIS A 78 20.68 2.99 5.85
N LEU A 79 20.34 4.23 5.49
CA LEU A 79 20.22 4.64 4.10
C LEU A 79 21.53 5.29 3.64
N ASP A 80 22.07 4.82 2.53
CA ASP A 80 23.16 5.47 1.80
C ASP A 80 22.56 6.15 0.56
N GLY A 81 22.25 7.43 0.69
CA GLY A 81 21.50 8.17 -0.33
C GLY A 81 20.01 7.77 -0.40
N ALA A 82 19.43 7.88 -1.60
CA ALA A 82 18.00 7.68 -1.83
C ALA A 82 17.65 6.31 -2.44
N ASP A 83 18.67 5.54 -2.84
CA ASP A 83 18.54 4.34 -3.66
C ASP A 83 19.20 3.11 -3.03
N ILE A 84 20.06 3.28 -2.03
CA ILE A 84 20.73 2.18 -1.34
C ILE A 84 20.43 2.18 0.17
N ALA A 85 20.20 0.99 0.71
CA ALA A 85 20.12 0.74 2.15
C ALA A 85 21.09 -0.36 2.58
N HIS A 86 21.68 -0.21 3.77
CA HIS A 86 22.46 -1.24 4.45
C HIS A 86 21.61 -1.90 5.53
N TRP A 87 21.38 -3.20 5.42
CA TRP A 87 20.61 -3.98 6.37
C TRP A 87 21.10 -5.43 6.40
N ARG A 88 21.26 -5.99 7.61
CA ARG A 88 21.77 -7.36 7.84
C ARG A 88 23.11 -7.65 7.14
N GLY A 89 24.03 -6.68 7.18
CA GLY A 89 25.36 -6.81 6.60
C GLY A 89 25.41 -6.81 5.06
N ARG A 90 24.31 -6.43 4.39
CA ARG A 90 24.20 -6.39 2.93
C ARG A 90 23.67 -5.03 2.45
N ALA A 91 24.10 -4.61 1.26
CA ALA A 91 23.52 -3.49 0.53
C ALA A 91 22.30 -3.94 -0.30
N TRP A 92 21.26 -3.12 -0.25
CA TRP A 92 19.97 -3.34 -0.92
C TRP A 92 19.64 -2.13 -1.77
N GLY A 93 19.07 -2.36 -2.96
CA GLY A 93 18.38 -1.29 -3.67
C GLY A 93 17.09 -0.90 -2.95
N ILE A 94 16.64 0.34 -3.14
CA ILE A 94 15.40 0.85 -2.56
C ILE A 94 14.40 1.16 -3.67
N SER A 95 13.16 0.72 -3.47
CA SER A 95 11.99 1.25 -4.16
C SER A 95 11.05 1.87 -3.14
N GLN A 96 10.74 3.15 -3.29
CA GLN A 96 9.84 3.83 -2.38
C GLN A 96 8.41 3.38 -2.62
N VAL A 97 7.69 3.04 -1.55
CA VAL A 97 6.29 2.61 -1.62
C VAL A 97 5.38 3.82 -1.41
N PRO A 98 4.59 4.22 -2.42
CA PRO A 98 3.62 5.29 -2.27
C PRO A 98 2.53 4.95 -1.26
N GLN A 99 1.93 5.97 -0.66
CA GLN A 99 0.91 5.81 0.38
C GLN A 99 -0.27 4.93 -0.04
N HIS A 100 -0.75 5.04 -1.29
CA HIS A 100 -1.87 4.22 -1.77
C HIS A 100 -1.54 2.72 -1.79
N CYS A 101 -0.26 2.34 -1.96
CA CYS A 101 0.21 0.96 -1.95
C CYS A 101 0.40 0.39 -0.52
N TRP A 102 0.32 1.20 0.54
CA TRP A 102 0.66 0.72 1.90
C TRP A 102 -0.30 -0.36 2.42
N ALA A 103 -1.57 -0.28 2.05
CA ALA A 103 -2.59 -1.26 2.44
C ALA A 103 -2.74 -2.42 1.44
N TRP A 104 -2.03 -2.38 0.30
CA TRP A 104 -2.09 -3.43 -0.71
C TRP A 104 -1.54 -4.75 -0.16
N GLU A 105 -2.31 -5.82 -0.25
CA GLU A 105 -1.91 -7.15 0.25
C GLU A 105 -1.21 -8.01 -0.81
N GLY A 106 -1.32 -7.63 -2.08
CA GLY A 106 -0.67 -8.33 -3.19
C GLY A 106 0.80 -7.96 -3.35
N ARG A 107 1.42 -8.56 -4.38
CA ARG A 107 2.80 -8.27 -4.75
C ARG A 107 2.94 -6.83 -5.26
N LEU A 108 4.08 -6.22 -4.95
CA LEU A 108 4.53 -4.97 -5.55
C LEU A 108 5.59 -5.22 -6.62
N VAL A 109 5.60 -4.36 -7.62
CA VAL A 109 6.65 -4.27 -8.64
C VAL A 109 7.26 -2.87 -8.62
N ALA A 110 8.59 -2.80 -8.68
CA ALA A 110 9.32 -1.55 -8.76
C ALA A 110 9.41 -1.06 -10.21
N LYS A 111 9.23 0.23 -10.40
CA LYS A 111 9.30 0.91 -11.69
C LYS A 111 10.20 2.15 -11.59
N PRO A 112 10.83 2.58 -12.69
CA PRO A 112 11.49 3.88 -12.74
C PRO A 112 10.53 4.98 -12.30
N ASN A 113 11.00 5.89 -11.44
CA ASN A 113 10.22 7.03 -11.00
C ASN A 113 10.32 8.16 -12.05
N PRO A 114 9.20 8.63 -12.62
CA PRO A 114 9.22 9.74 -13.57
C PRO A 114 9.76 11.05 -12.98
N ALA A 115 9.65 11.25 -11.66
CA ALA A 115 10.18 12.41 -10.96
C ALA A 115 11.70 12.33 -10.70
N GLY A 116 12.36 11.23 -11.08
CA GLY A 116 13.81 11.03 -10.97
C GLY A 116 14.30 10.65 -9.57
N HIS A 117 13.64 11.11 -8.50
CA HIS A 117 14.06 10.82 -7.13
C HIS A 117 12.87 10.46 -6.20
N PRO A 118 12.94 9.34 -5.45
CA PRO A 118 13.95 8.28 -5.55
C PRO A 118 13.86 7.57 -6.91
N PRO A 119 14.92 6.89 -7.40
CA PRO A 119 14.97 6.39 -8.77
C PRO A 119 13.93 5.30 -9.05
N LEU A 120 13.51 4.55 -8.03
CA LEU A 120 12.48 3.53 -8.13
C LEU A 120 11.29 3.82 -7.23
N VAL A 121 10.10 3.61 -7.77
CA VAL A 121 8.82 3.69 -7.06
C VAL A 121 8.06 2.37 -7.21
N SER A 122 7.46 1.91 -6.12
CA SER A 122 6.69 0.67 -6.11
C SER A 122 5.28 0.93 -6.63
N SER A 123 4.71 -0.08 -7.27
CA SER A 123 3.31 -0.10 -7.70
C SER A 123 2.72 -1.48 -7.53
N GLU A 124 1.40 -1.54 -7.40
CA GLU A 124 0.63 -2.77 -7.30
C GLU A 124 0.83 -3.64 -8.56
N ASP A 125 1.13 -4.93 -8.35
CA ASP A 125 1.16 -5.91 -9.43
C ASP A 125 -0.27 -6.38 -9.74
N VAL A 126 -0.86 -5.76 -10.77
CA VAL A 126 -2.22 -6.07 -11.26
C VAL A 126 -2.22 -6.92 -12.53
N SER A 127 -1.07 -7.52 -12.88
CA SER A 127 -0.92 -8.33 -14.10
C SER A 127 -1.92 -9.49 -14.16
N ALA A 128 -2.16 -10.16 -13.04
CA ALA A 128 -3.13 -11.25 -12.91
C ALA A 128 -4.60 -10.82 -13.11
N ILE A 129 -4.92 -9.54 -12.85
CA ILE A 129 -6.26 -8.98 -13.08
C ILE A 129 -6.44 -8.65 -14.57
N ARG A 130 -5.39 -8.08 -15.19
CA ARG A 130 -5.40 -7.79 -16.64
C ARG A 130 -5.64 -9.04 -17.48
N GLY A 131 -5.03 -10.17 -17.13
CA GLY A 131 -5.26 -11.44 -17.83
C GLY A 131 -6.67 -12.03 -17.69
N ARG A 132 -7.50 -11.52 -16.77
CA ARG A 132 -8.91 -11.93 -16.60
C ARG A 132 -9.90 -10.95 -17.25
N VAL A 133 -9.42 -9.81 -17.74
CA VAL A 133 -10.21 -8.99 -18.65
C VAL A 133 -10.16 -9.72 -19.98
N ASP A 134 -11.23 -10.47 -20.24
CA ASP A 134 -11.43 -11.24 -21.46
C ASP A 134 -11.25 -10.31 -22.67
N GLU A 135 -10.11 -10.41 -23.36
CA GLU A 135 -9.80 -9.59 -24.56
C GLU A 135 -10.80 -9.85 -25.70
N ASN A 136 -11.52 -10.97 -25.63
CA ASN A 136 -12.61 -11.34 -26.54
C ASN A 136 -13.98 -10.80 -26.10
N ARG A 137 -14.09 -10.12 -24.96
CA ARG A 137 -15.32 -9.38 -24.63
C ARG A 137 -15.34 -8.15 -25.54
N GLN A 138 -16.18 -8.22 -26.57
CA GLN A 138 -16.50 -7.13 -27.48
C GLN A 138 -16.55 -5.83 -26.66
N ALA A 139 -15.66 -4.88 -26.97
CA ALA A 139 -15.62 -3.61 -26.28
C ALA A 139 -17.05 -3.09 -26.16
N PRO A 140 -17.52 -2.67 -24.98
CA PRO A 140 -18.82 -2.01 -24.90
C PRO A 140 -18.79 -0.90 -25.94
N GLY A 141 -19.78 -0.91 -26.84
CA GLY A 141 -19.80 -0.02 -28.00
C GLY A 141 -19.42 1.40 -27.60
N ARG A 142 -18.71 2.12 -28.48
CA ARG A 142 -18.16 3.46 -28.22
C ARG A 142 -19.13 4.31 -27.39
N VAL A 143 -18.82 4.48 -26.11
CA VAL A 143 -19.56 5.37 -25.22
C VAL A 143 -19.06 6.78 -25.49
N GLU A 144 -19.87 7.56 -26.19
CA GLU A 144 -19.63 9.00 -26.35
C GLU A 144 -20.26 9.71 -25.16
N PHE A 145 -19.43 10.27 -24.27
CA PHE A 145 -19.93 11.17 -23.24
C PHE A 145 -20.20 12.54 -23.88
N ARG A 146 -21.45 12.81 -24.24
CA ARG A 146 -21.86 14.11 -24.79
C ARG A 146 -22.36 15.00 -23.66
N ALA A 147 -22.15 16.31 -23.78
CA ALA A 147 -22.65 17.27 -22.79
C ALA A 147 -24.19 17.26 -22.62
N GLY A 148 -24.93 16.64 -23.56
CA GLY A 148 -26.38 16.44 -23.46
C GLY A 148 -26.82 15.31 -22.54
N ASP A 149 -25.92 14.38 -22.17
CA ASP A 149 -26.24 13.20 -21.37
C ASP A 149 -26.28 13.53 -19.86
N ALA A 150 -25.94 14.77 -19.48
CA ALA A 150 -25.99 15.24 -18.10
C ALA A 150 -27.42 15.41 -17.55
N LEU A 151 -28.45 15.31 -18.41
CA LEU A 151 -29.87 15.45 -18.07
C LEU A 151 -30.67 14.17 -18.33
N GLU A 152 -30.03 13.06 -18.68
CA GLU A 152 -30.73 11.78 -18.86
C GLU A 152 -31.26 11.29 -17.51
N ASP A 153 -32.55 10.93 -17.48
CA ASP A 153 -33.19 10.40 -16.27
C ASP A 153 -32.53 9.06 -15.91
N PRO A 154 -31.90 8.92 -14.73
CA PRO A 154 -31.23 7.68 -14.32
C PRO A 154 -32.14 6.46 -14.25
N HIS A 155 -33.46 6.63 -14.36
CA HIS A 155 -34.43 5.54 -14.44
C HIS A 155 -34.63 4.99 -15.86
N TYR A 156 -34.16 5.68 -16.90
CA TYR A 156 -34.32 5.24 -18.28
C TYR A 156 -33.54 3.94 -18.55
N ASP A 157 -32.27 3.88 -18.16
CA ASP A 157 -31.41 2.69 -18.32
C ASP A 157 -31.94 1.47 -17.54
N LEU A 158 -32.46 1.72 -16.34
CA LEU A 158 -33.03 0.66 -15.48
C LEU A 158 -34.29 0.04 -16.08
N SER A 159 -35.08 0.82 -16.83
CA SER A 159 -36.28 0.34 -17.51
C SER A 159 -35.95 -0.55 -18.71
N PHE A 160 -34.90 -0.20 -19.46
CA PHE A 160 -34.40 -0.99 -20.59
C PHE A 160 -33.78 -2.33 -20.14
N GLU A 161 -33.00 -2.34 -19.05
CA GLU A 161 -32.44 -3.57 -18.51
C GLU A 161 -33.51 -4.51 -17.93
N ARG A 162 -34.54 -3.96 -17.26
CA ARG A 162 -35.68 -4.75 -16.78
C ARG A 162 -36.47 -5.39 -17.92
N ALA A 163 -36.64 -4.70 -19.04
CA ALA A 163 -37.31 -5.24 -20.22
C ALA A 163 -36.51 -6.39 -20.87
N ARG A 164 -35.17 -6.27 -20.95
CA ARG A 164 -34.29 -7.35 -21.47
C ARG A 164 -34.26 -8.59 -20.59
N ARG A 165 -34.35 -8.44 -19.26
CA ARG A 165 -34.41 -9.60 -18.35
C ARG A 165 -35.72 -10.37 -18.48
N LYS A 166 -36.85 -9.66 -18.61
CA LYS A 166 -38.16 -10.30 -18.82
C LYS A 166 -38.21 -11.12 -20.10
N SER A 167 -37.67 -10.61 -21.21
CA SER A 167 -37.67 -11.34 -22.49
C SER A 167 -36.72 -12.54 -22.53
N SER A 168 -35.76 -12.64 -21.60
CA SER A 168 -34.90 -13.82 -21.44
C SER A 168 -35.44 -14.89 -20.48
N GLU A 169 -36.43 -14.55 -19.66
CA GLU A 169 -37.09 -15.48 -18.72
C GLU A 169 -38.34 -16.15 -19.33
N ASP A 170 -38.89 -15.58 -20.40
CA ASP A 170 -40.07 -16.09 -21.13
C ASP A 170 -39.71 -16.96 -22.36
N ALA A 171 -38.45 -17.38 -22.52
CA ALA A 171 -37.94 -18.16 -23.66
C ALA A 171 -37.52 -19.58 -23.27
#